data_AF-A0A8T5DUD8-F1
#
_entry.id   AF-A0A8T5DUD8-F1
#
_cell.length_a   1.000
_cell.length_b   1.000
_cell.length_c   1.000
_cell.angle_alpha   90.00
_cell.angle_beta   90.00
_cell.angle_gamma   90.00
#
_symmetry.space_group_name_H-M   'P 1'
#
loop_
_entity.id
_entity.type
_entity.pdbx_description
1 polymer ?
#
loop_
_entity_poly.entity_id
_entity_poly.type
_entity_poly.pdbx_seq_one_letter_code
_entity_poly.pdbx_strand_id
1 'polypeptide(L)'
;MTLLITSILIIGCSLLALFYFIELNFRIITILALMVLLGLNYTLIQNKKNIEVRDFAKKFEIDLERDFAEFQNTIALYKKGEFEKIEAAFTNKKHRRSRGFDDKGPTSGVFSKSLNKDNLRIDAMKNKDYDDILEEITVGESLIQEANEKYAEISGKRWIESESKDKDLIEAGVDKLGDLVKTEWFERNAKEGAVKELYSDDD
;
A
#
# COMPACT_ATOMS: atom_id res chain seq x y z
N MET A 1 37.06 -20.63 -80.73
CA MET A 1 36.07 -21.51 -80.05
C MET A 1 36.36 -21.64 -78.56
N THR A 2 37.61 -21.89 -78.15
CA THR A 2 38.03 -22.00 -76.74
C THR A 2 37.78 -20.74 -75.89
N LEU A 3 38.09 -19.54 -76.42
CA LEU A 3 37.88 -18.25 -75.72
C LEU A 3 36.39 -17.93 -75.42
N LEU A 4 35.48 -18.34 -76.30
CA LEU A 4 34.04 -18.16 -76.09
C LEU A 4 33.52 -19.10 -74.99
N ILE A 5 33.99 -20.35 -74.99
CA ILE A 5 33.62 -21.35 -73.99
C ILE A 5 34.14 -20.95 -72.60
N THR A 6 35.39 -20.45 -72.50
CA THR A 6 35.94 -19.96 -71.23
C THR A 6 35.20 -18.73 -70.71
N SER A 7 34.81 -17.80 -71.59
CA SER A 7 34.02 -16.63 -71.19
C SER A 7 32.63 -17.00 -70.65
N ILE A 8 31.93 -17.94 -71.32
CA ILE A 8 30.62 -18.43 -70.86
C ILE A 8 30.74 -19.14 -69.50
N LEU A 9 31.79 -19.95 -69.30
CA LEU A 9 32.07 -20.60 -68.01
C LEU A 9 32.33 -19.59 -66.89
N ILE A 10 33.11 -18.54 -67.16
CA ILE A 10 33.41 -17.49 -66.17
C ILE A 10 32.13 -16.74 -65.79
N ILE A 11 31.29 -16.39 -66.76
CA ILE A 11 30.01 -15.71 -66.52
C ILE A 11 29.06 -16.62 -65.71
N GLY A 12 28.95 -17.90 -66.08
CA GLY A 12 28.13 -18.87 -65.36
C GLY A 12 28.57 -19.07 -63.90
N CYS A 13 29.88 -19.21 -63.66
CA CYS A 13 30.42 -19.32 -62.31
C CYS A 13 30.22 -18.03 -61.50
N SER A 14 30.32 -16.86 -62.13
CA SER A 14 30.11 -15.57 -61.46
C SER A 14 28.64 -15.36 -61.05
N LEU A 15 27.70 -15.77 -61.90
CA LEU A 15 26.26 -15.74 -61.60
C LEU A 15 25.89 -16.72 -60.47
N LEU A 16 26.46 -17.92 -60.47
CA LEU A 16 26.27 -18.88 -59.37
C LEU A 16 26.84 -18.35 -58.06
N ALA A 17 28.03 -17.75 -58.07
CA ALA A 17 28.63 -17.16 -56.88
C ALA A 17 27.78 -16.01 -56.32
N LEU A 18 27.23 -15.15 -57.18
CA LEU A 18 26.30 -14.08 -56.78
C LEU A 18 25.02 -14.63 -56.15
N PHE A 19 24.44 -15.67 -56.73
CA PHE A 19 23.24 -16.31 -56.19
C PHE A 19 23.51 -16.90 -54.78
N TYR A 20 24.62 -17.63 -54.61
CA TYR A 20 25.02 -18.16 -53.30
C TYR A 20 25.27 -17.05 -52.27
N PHE A 21 25.85 -15.92 -52.69
CA PHE A 21 26.09 -14.78 -51.80
C PHE A 21 24.78 -14.13 -51.33
N ILE A 22 23.78 -13.99 -52.22
CA ILE A 22 22.44 -13.47 -51.87
C ILE A 22 21.74 -14.41 -50.88
N GLU A 23 21.75 -15.72 -51.15
CA GLU A 23 21.17 -16.74 -50.25
C GLU A 23 21.84 -16.74 -48.87
N LEU A 24 23.17 -16.62 -48.81
CA LEU A 24 23.90 -16.53 -47.55
C LEU A 24 23.49 -15.28 -46.76
N ASN A 25 23.40 -14.12 -47.41
CA ASN A 25 22.98 -12.87 -46.77
C ASN A 25 21.54 -12.96 -46.25
N PHE A 26 20.62 -13.55 -47.02
CA PHE A 26 19.24 -13.76 -46.58
C PHE A 26 19.19 -14.65 -45.33
N ARG A 27 19.93 -15.75 -45.30
CA ARG A 27 20.03 -16.62 -44.12
C ARG A 27 20.56 -15.87 -42.89
N ILE A 28 21.63 -15.08 -43.04
CA ILE A 28 22.18 -14.27 -41.94
C ILE A 28 21.13 -13.29 -41.40
N ILE A 29 20.42 -12.58 -42.28
CA ILE A 29 19.37 -11.63 -41.90
C ILE A 29 18.23 -12.36 -41.17
N THR A 30 17.79 -13.52 -41.65
CA THR A 30 16.71 -14.28 -40.99
C THR A 30 17.12 -14.75 -39.58
N ILE A 31 18.36 -15.20 -39.39
CA ILE A 31 18.88 -15.61 -38.09
C ILE A 31 18.95 -14.40 -37.13
N LEU A 32 19.43 -13.26 -37.61
CA LEU A 32 19.45 -12.02 -36.82
C LEU A 32 18.05 -11.57 -36.41
N ALA A 33 17.09 -11.58 -37.34
CA ALA A 33 15.69 -11.24 -37.04
C ALA A 33 15.10 -12.19 -35.98
N LEU A 34 15.40 -13.49 -36.07
CA LEU A 34 14.93 -14.48 -35.11
C LEU A 34 15.56 -14.28 -33.72
N MET A 35 16.85 -13.94 -33.65
CA MET A 35 17.50 -13.58 -32.38
C MET A 35 16.86 -12.34 -31.74
N VAL A 36 16.55 -11.31 -32.53
CA VAL A 36 15.86 -10.12 -32.03
C VAL A 36 14.47 -10.47 -31.50
N LEU A 37 13.69 -11.27 -32.22
CA LEU A 37 12.37 -11.72 -31.77
C LEU A 37 12.42 -12.56 -30.49
N LEU A 38 13.42 -13.44 -30.35
CA LEU A 38 13.64 -14.21 -29.12
C LEU A 38 14.00 -13.28 -27.95
N GLY A 39 14.88 -12.30 -28.19
CA GLY A 39 15.24 -11.29 -27.19
C GLY A 39 14.02 -10.47 -26.72
N LEU A 40 13.18 -10.02 -27.65
CA LEU A 40 11.95 -9.30 -27.33
C LEU A 40 10.94 -10.16 -26.55
N ASN A 41 10.77 -11.42 -26.93
CA ASN A 41 9.91 -12.34 -26.16
C ASN A 41 10.44 -12.58 -24.75
N TYR A 42 11.76 -12.74 -24.61
CA TYR A 42 12.40 -12.90 -23.30
C TYR A 42 12.16 -11.68 -22.41
N THR A 43 12.34 -10.46 -22.91
CA THR A 43 12.11 -9.23 -22.12
C THR A 43 10.65 -9.08 -21.72
N LEU A 44 9.69 -9.38 -22.62
CA LEU A 44 8.27 -9.35 -22.30
C LEU A 44 7.91 -10.32 -21.16
N ILE A 45 8.43 -11.56 -21.22
CA ILE A 45 8.19 -12.57 -20.18
C ILE A 45 8.80 -12.12 -18.84
N GLN A 46 10.02 -11.58 -18.85
CA GLN A 46 10.67 -11.11 -17.63
C GLN A 46 9.92 -9.92 -17.03
N ASN A 47 9.46 -8.98 -17.84
CA ASN A 47 8.68 -7.84 -17.38
C ASN A 47 7.38 -8.29 -16.71
N LYS A 48 6.67 -9.25 -17.32
CA LYS A 48 5.45 -9.80 -16.73
C LYS A 48 5.71 -10.48 -15.38
N LYS A 49 6.76 -11.30 -15.29
CA LYS A 49 7.16 -11.95 -14.03
C LYS A 49 7.51 -10.93 -12.95
N ASN A 50 8.23 -9.87 -13.31
CA ASN A 50 8.62 -8.82 -12.37
C ASN A 50 7.40 -8.05 -11.84
N ILE A 51 6.40 -7.81 -12.68
CA ILE A 51 5.13 -7.21 -12.26
C ILE A 51 4.41 -8.14 -11.28
N GLU A 52 4.26 -9.42 -11.58
CA GLU A 52 3.61 -10.39 -10.69
C GLU A 52 4.32 -10.51 -9.33
N VAL A 53 5.65 -10.52 -9.32
CA VAL A 53 6.48 -10.52 -8.10
C VAL A 53 6.26 -9.25 -7.28
N ARG A 54 6.26 -8.08 -7.92
CA ARG A 54 6.01 -6.79 -7.25
C ARG A 54 4.59 -6.68 -6.71
N ASP A 55 3.60 -7.13 -7.47
CA ASP A 55 2.20 -7.14 -7.02
C ASP A 55 2.01 -8.06 -5.82
N PHE A 56 2.68 -9.22 -5.81
CA PHE A 56 2.69 -10.11 -4.65
C PHE A 56 3.36 -9.46 -3.44
N ALA A 57 4.54 -8.85 -3.61
CA ALA A 57 5.24 -8.15 -2.52
C ALA A 57 4.42 -7.00 -1.95
N LYS A 58 3.78 -6.21 -2.82
CA LYS A 58 2.87 -5.12 -2.45
C LYS A 58 1.66 -5.64 -1.66
N LYS A 59 1.15 -6.82 -2.01
CA LYS A 59 0.12 -7.52 -1.23
C LYS A 59 0.63 -8.05 0.12
N PHE A 60 1.85 -7.77 0.53
CA PHE A 60 2.32 -7.95 1.91
C PHE A 60 3.02 -6.70 2.47
N GLU A 61 2.96 -5.58 1.74
CA GLU A 61 3.67 -4.34 2.07
C GLU A 61 5.20 -4.54 2.23
N ILE A 62 5.75 -5.56 1.58
CA ILE A 62 7.18 -5.90 1.64
C ILE A 62 7.95 -5.05 0.62
N ASP A 63 8.95 -4.33 1.10
CA ASP A 63 9.93 -3.67 0.24
C ASP A 63 10.95 -4.69 -0.27
N LEU A 64 10.90 -5.00 -1.57
CA LEU A 64 11.78 -5.99 -2.19
C LEU A 64 13.26 -5.60 -2.15
N GLU A 65 13.60 -4.32 -2.06
CA GLU A 65 14.99 -3.85 -2.07
C GLU A 65 15.63 -4.02 -0.69
N ARG A 66 14.85 -3.84 0.37
CA ARG A 66 15.32 -3.90 1.75
C ARG A 66 15.09 -5.27 2.40
N ASP A 67 13.94 -5.87 2.12
CA ASP A 67 13.37 -6.97 2.91
C ASP A 67 13.17 -8.25 2.05
N PHE A 68 14.10 -8.52 1.13
CA PHE A 68 14.03 -9.68 0.21
C PHE A 68 13.98 -11.05 0.92
N ALA A 69 14.64 -11.18 2.07
CA ALA A 69 14.63 -12.42 2.85
C ALA A 69 13.22 -12.72 3.41
N GLU A 70 12.52 -11.68 3.86
CA GLU A 70 11.13 -11.77 4.32
C GLU A 70 10.19 -12.14 3.18
N PHE A 71 10.40 -11.57 1.99
CA PHE A 71 9.66 -11.93 0.78
C PHE A 71 9.79 -13.42 0.44
N GLN A 72 11.00 -13.98 0.50
CA GLN A 72 11.25 -15.40 0.24
C GLN A 72 10.56 -16.30 1.27
N ASN A 73 10.62 -15.93 2.56
CA ASN A 73 9.93 -16.65 3.62
C ASN A 73 8.41 -16.63 3.41
N THR A 74 7.86 -15.46 3.10
CA THR A 74 6.43 -15.29 2.81
C THR A 74 5.98 -16.14 1.62
N ILE A 75 6.75 -16.21 0.54
CA ILE A 75 6.48 -17.13 -0.59
C ILE A 75 6.49 -18.59 -0.14
N ALA A 76 7.47 -18.98 0.68
CA ALA A 76 7.59 -20.36 1.15
C ALA A 76 6.40 -20.77 2.04
N LEU A 77 5.96 -19.89 2.93
CA LEU A 77 4.77 -20.08 3.76
C LEU A 77 3.49 -20.11 2.93
N TYR A 78 3.35 -19.21 1.95
CA TYR A 78 2.22 -19.16 1.02
C TYR A 78 2.09 -20.47 0.22
N LYS A 79 3.20 -21.03 -0.27
CA LYS A 79 3.23 -22.32 -0.98
C LYS A 79 2.88 -23.50 -0.09
N LYS A 80 3.22 -23.43 1.20
CA LYS A 80 2.87 -24.46 2.21
C LYS A 80 1.44 -24.32 2.72
N GLY A 81 0.75 -23.22 2.42
CA GLY A 81 -0.60 -22.93 2.93
C GLY A 81 -0.62 -22.48 4.40
N GLU A 82 0.54 -22.15 4.98
CA GLU A 82 0.67 -21.74 6.39
C GLU A 82 0.48 -20.21 6.53
N PHE A 83 -0.69 -19.71 6.09
CA PHE A 83 -0.96 -18.27 6.03
C PHE A 83 -0.96 -17.59 7.40
N GLU A 84 -1.26 -18.33 8.47
CA GLU A 84 -1.32 -17.82 9.85
C GLU A 84 0.04 -17.40 10.41
N LYS A 85 1.13 -17.94 9.85
CA LYS A 85 2.51 -17.62 10.25
C LYS A 85 3.13 -16.49 9.44
N ILE A 86 2.43 -15.99 8.42
CA ILE A 86 2.89 -14.84 7.65
C ILE A 86 2.61 -13.62 8.52
N GLU A 87 3.65 -13.05 9.12
CA GLU A 87 3.62 -11.76 9.81
C GLU A 87 3.35 -10.66 8.79
N ALA A 88 2.11 -10.56 8.33
CA ALA A 88 1.76 -9.52 7.38
C ALA A 88 1.59 -8.20 8.16
N ALA A 89 2.30 -7.16 7.74
CA ALA A 89 2.11 -5.78 8.22
C ALA A 89 0.71 -5.20 7.92
N PHE A 90 -0.21 -6.02 7.39
CA PHE A 90 -1.61 -5.66 7.39
C PHE A 90 -2.12 -5.49 8.81
N THR A 91 -2.69 -4.32 9.04
CA THR A 91 -3.88 -4.22 9.89
C THR A 91 -4.93 -5.18 9.31
N ASN A 92 -4.94 -6.41 9.81
CA ASN A 92 -5.81 -7.49 9.35
C ASN A 92 -7.22 -6.92 9.15
N LYS A 93 -7.71 -6.81 7.90
CA LYS A 93 -9.01 -6.18 7.62
C LYS A 93 -10.16 -6.97 8.26
N LYS A 94 -9.93 -8.26 8.56
CA LYS A 94 -10.81 -9.13 9.35
C LYS A 94 -10.75 -8.81 10.85
N HIS A 95 -9.62 -8.31 11.38
CA HIS A 95 -9.50 -7.75 12.74
C HIS A 95 -9.84 -6.25 12.82
N ARG A 96 -9.83 -5.49 11.72
CA ARG A 96 -10.38 -4.11 11.72
C ARG A 96 -11.90 -4.07 11.91
N ARG A 97 -12.57 -5.23 11.92
CA ARG A 97 -13.98 -5.37 12.30
C ARG A 97 -14.18 -5.98 13.70
N SER A 98 -13.13 -6.30 14.45
CA SER A 98 -13.30 -6.78 15.83
C SER A 98 -13.33 -5.66 16.87
N ARG A 99 -13.15 -4.38 16.50
CA ARG A 99 -13.53 -3.25 17.40
C ARG A 99 -15.04 -3.18 17.67
N GLY A 100 -15.86 -3.94 16.94
CA GLY A 100 -17.29 -4.15 17.24
C GLY A 100 -17.60 -5.46 17.98
N PHE A 101 -16.57 -6.26 18.29
CA PHE A 101 -16.69 -7.53 19.02
C PHE A 101 -15.67 -7.62 20.15
N ASP A 102 -15.26 -6.47 20.70
CA ASP A 102 -14.73 -6.48 22.05
C ASP A 102 -15.91 -6.85 22.97
N ASP A 103 -15.87 -8.04 23.57
CA ASP A 103 -16.85 -8.45 24.59
C ASP A 103 -16.89 -7.45 25.77
N LYS A 104 -15.83 -6.63 25.93
CA LYS A 104 -15.71 -5.54 26.90
C LYS A 104 -15.78 -4.13 26.27
N GLY A 105 -16.23 -4.00 25.02
CA GLY A 105 -16.36 -2.70 24.36
C GLY A 105 -17.32 -1.77 25.11
N PRO A 106 -17.38 -0.46 24.78
CA PRO A 106 -18.31 0.46 25.46
C PRO A 106 -19.74 -0.02 25.24
N THR A 107 -20.29 -0.71 26.24
CA THR A 107 -21.70 -1.11 26.26
C THR A 107 -22.50 0.17 26.14
N SER A 108 -23.27 0.30 25.05
CA SER A 108 -24.23 1.40 24.87
C SER A 108 -25.42 1.31 25.84
N GLY A 109 -25.26 0.64 26.97
CA GLY A 109 -26.30 0.30 27.92
C GLY A 109 -27.33 -0.62 27.28
N VAL A 110 -27.23 -1.93 27.51
CA VAL A 110 -28.41 -2.79 27.32
C VAL A 110 -29.37 -2.49 28.47
N PHE A 111 -30.25 -1.50 28.29
CA PHE A 111 -31.29 -1.12 29.25
C PHE A 111 -32.41 -2.17 29.36
N SER A 112 -32.33 -3.28 28.63
CA SER A 112 -33.41 -4.27 28.53
C SER A 112 -33.48 -5.25 29.71
N LYS A 113 -32.60 -5.13 30.70
CA LYS A 113 -32.67 -5.91 31.95
C LYS A 113 -32.87 -4.97 33.12
N SER A 114 -33.98 -5.14 33.84
CA SER A 114 -34.13 -4.58 35.18
C SER A 114 -32.92 -4.97 36.02
N LEU A 115 -32.28 -4.00 36.67
CA LEU A 115 -31.17 -4.22 37.61
C LEU A 115 -31.50 -5.41 38.51
N ASN A 116 -30.78 -6.52 38.30
CA ASN A 116 -30.98 -7.72 39.10
C ASN A 116 -30.54 -7.41 40.53
N LYS A 117 -31.49 -7.23 41.45
CA LYS A 117 -31.21 -6.92 42.85
C LYS A 117 -30.52 -8.06 43.58
N ASP A 118 -30.55 -9.27 43.01
CA ASP A 118 -29.92 -10.47 43.56
C ASP A 118 -28.50 -10.69 42.99
N ASN A 119 -27.99 -9.81 42.13
CA ASN A 119 -26.59 -9.87 41.73
C ASN A 119 -25.71 -9.61 42.96
N LEU A 120 -24.85 -10.56 43.28
CA LEU A 120 -23.82 -10.39 44.29
C LEU A 120 -22.94 -9.19 43.90
N ARG A 121 -22.65 -8.32 44.86
CA ARG A 121 -21.68 -7.24 44.70
C ARG A 121 -20.36 -7.85 44.26
N ILE A 122 -19.94 -7.55 43.02
CA ILE A 122 -18.59 -7.87 42.55
C ILE A 122 -17.69 -6.80 43.18
N ASP A 123 -16.85 -7.20 44.13
CA ASP A 123 -15.88 -6.30 44.75
C ASP A 123 -14.77 -5.99 43.73
N ALA A 124 -14.58 -4.71 43.44
CA ALA A 124 -13.55 -4.25 42.49
C ALA A 124 -12.14 -4.69 42.94
N MET A 125 -11.93 -4.84 44.25
CA MET A 125 -10.67 -5.29 44.84
C MET A 125 -10.33 -6.76 44.59
N LYS A 126 -11.29 -7.56 44.09
CA LYS A 126 -11.06 -8.98 43.74
C LYS A 126 -10.63 -9.17 42.29
N ASN A 127 -10.71 -8.13 41.47
CA ASN A 127 -10.43 -8.22 40.04
C ASN A 127 -8.94 -7.91 39.79
N LYS A 128 -8.21 -8.90 39.29
CA LYS A 128 -6.76 -8.81 39.02
C LYS A 128 -6.41 -8.16 37.69
N ASP A 129 -7.42 -7.74 36.92
CA ASP A 129 -7.31 -7.10 35.60
C ASP A 129 -6.47 -5.80 35.60
N TYR A 130 -6.02 -5.34 36.78
CA TYR A 130 -5.27 -4.10 36.98
C TYR A 130 -3.97 -4.31 37.77
N ASP A 131 -3.62 -5.56 38.09
CA ASP A 131 -2.40 -5.89 38.84
C ASP A 131 -1.13 -5.57 38.02
N ASP A 132 -1.24 -5.56 36.69
CA ASP A 132 -0.19 -5.28 35.71
C ASP A 132 0.03 -3.77 35.45
N ILE A 133 -0.83 -2.89 35.95
CA ILE A 133 -0.66 -1.43 35.80
C ILE A 133 0.64 -0.93 36.44
N LEU A 134 1.12 -1.64 37.48
CA LEU A 134 2.36 -1.32 38.18
C LEU A 134 3.57 -2.06 37.63
N GLU A 135 3.38 -2.97 36.66
CA GLU A 135 4.47 -3.69 36.03
C GLU A 135 5.28 -2.76 35.12
N GLU A 136 6.56 -3.09 34.94
CA GLU A 136 7.45 -2.32 34.07
C GLU A 136 7.00 -2.48 32.61
N ILE A 137 6.84 -1.34 31.93
CA ILE A 137 6.40 -1.28 30.53
C ILE A 137 7.31 -2.15 29.68
N THR A 138 6.73 -3.06 28.90
CA THR A 138 7.52 -3.93 28.03
C THR A 138 8.21 -3.10 26.93
N VAL A 139 9.30 -3.63 26.35
CA VAL A 139 10.04 -2.93 25.28
C VAL A 139 9.12 -2.57 24.10
N GLY A 140 8.14 -3.42 23.77
CA GLY A 140 7.17 -3.14 22.70
C GLY A 140 6.22 -1.99 23.05
N GLU A 141 5.71 -1.95 24.27
CA GLU A 141 4.82 -0.88 24.74
C GLU A 141 5.55 0.46 24.87
N SER A 142 6.82 0.44 25.28
CA SER A 142 7.69 1.62 25.31
C SER A 142 7.86 2.24 23.92
N LEU A 143 8.06 1.41 22.89
CA LEU A 143 8.13 1.87 21.49
C LEU A 143 6.80 2.46 20.99
N ILE A 144 5.66 1.86 21.39
CA ILE A 144 4.33 2.40 21.05
C ILE A 144 4.12 3.76 21.73
N GLN A 145 4.52 3.89 22.99
CA GLN A 145 4.44 5.16 23.71
C GLN A 145 5.30 6.24 23.05
N GLU A 146 6.54 5.94 22.68
CA GLU A 146 7.42 6.88 21.97
C GLU A 146 6.80 7.31 20.62
N ALA A 147 6.22 6.37 19.87
CA ALA A 147 5.53 6.68 18.63
C ALA A 147 4.32 7.61 18.87
N ASN A 148 3.51 7.33 19.89
CA ASN A 148 2.35 8.16 20.25
C ASN A 148 2.77 9.59 20.62
N GLU A 149 3.86 9.75 21.38
CA GLU A 149 4.40 11.06 21.75
C GLU A 149 4.85 11.85 20.50
N LYS A 150 5.58 11.20 19.58
CA LYS A 150 5.98 11.83 18.31
C LYS A 150 4.77 12.21 17.45
N TYR A 151 3.77 11.35 17.35
CA TYR A 151 2.54 11.65 16.60
C TYR A 151 1.76 12.80 17.22
N ALA A 152 1.69 12.87 18.54
CA ALA A 152 1.03 13.97 19.25
C ALA A 152 1.74 15.30 18.98
N GLU A 153 3.07 15.32 19.00
CA GLU A 153 3.85 16.53 18.70
C GLU A 153 3.62 17.00 17.25
N ILE A 154 3.71 16.09 16.28
CA ILE A 154 3.49 16.40 14.86
C ILE A 154 2.06 16.91 14.63
N SER A 155 1.07 16.26 15.26
CA SER A 155 -0.34 16.64 15.13
C SER A 155 -0.60 18.01 15.75
N GLY A 156 0.01 18.31 16.91
CA GLY A 156 -0.06 19.63 17.53
C GLY A 156 0.54 20.73 16.65
N LYS A 157 1.70 20.48 16.02
CA LYS A 157 2.31 21.44 15.09
C LYS A 157 1.42 21.69 13.87
N ARG A 158 0.88 20.63 13.27
CA ARG A 158 -0.05 20.73 12.13
C ARG A 158 -1.34 21.47 12.50
N TRP A 159 -1.86 21.23 13.70
CA TRP A 159 -3.02 21.92 14.21
C TRP A 159 -2.79 23.43 14.29
N ILE A 160 -1.69 23.85 14.93
CA ILE A 160 -1.33 25.27 15.05
C ILE A 160 -1.10 25.90 13.68
N GLU A 161 -0.43 25.18 12.77
CA GLU A 161 -0.20 25.66 11.40
C GLU A 161 -1.51 25.83 10.64
N SER A 162 -2.45 24.90 10.80
CA SER A 162 -3.79 24.96 10.21
C SER A 162 -4.56 26.15 10.74
N GLU A 163 -4.58 26.36 12.07
CA GLU A 163 -5.26 27.51 12.68
C GLU A 163 -4.65 28.84 12.19
N SER A 164 -3.32 28.93 12.07
CA SER A 164 -2.67 30.18 11.62
C SER A 164 -2.99 30.56 10.17
N LYS A 165 -3.42 29.61 9.36
CA LYS A 165 -3.74 29.78 7.94
C LYS A 165 -5.24 29.81 7.66
N ASP A 166 -6.06 29.60 8.67
CA ASP A 166 -7.51 29.58 8.54
C ASP A 166 -8.02 31.02 8.28
N LYS A 167 -8.75 31.19 7.18
CA LYS A 167 -9.28 32.49 6.77
C LYS A 167 -10.36 32.98 7.73
N ASP A 168 -11.16 32.07 8.28
CA ASP A 168 -12.27 32.39 9.16
C ASP A 168 -11.74 32.91 10.50
N LEU A 169 -10.63 32.32 10.99
CA LEU A 169 -9.90 32.80 12.17
C LEU A 169 -9.29 34.18 11.97
N ILE A 170 -8.65 34.42 10.81
CA ILE A 170 -8.06 35.72 10.47
C ILE A 170 -9.15 36.80 10.35
N GLU A 171 -10.27 36.50 9.71
CA GLU A 171 -11.39 37.44 9.54
C GLU A 171 -12.11 37.75 10.86
N ALA A 172 -12.27 36.74 11.72
CA ALA A 172 -12.80 36.92 13.06
C ALA A 172 -11.82 37.61 14.03
N GLY A 173 -10.53 37.69 13.68
CA GLY A 173 -9.48 38.26 14.51
C GLY A 173 -9.15 37.42 15.75
N VAL A 174 -9.28 36.10 15.65
CA VAL A 174 -9.04 35.15 16.75
C VAL A 174 -7.95 34.14 16.36
N ASP A 175 -7.11 33.75 17.31
CA ASP A 175 -5.96 32.88 17.02
C ASP A 175 -6.31 31.37 17.07
N LYS A 176 -7.39 31.00 17.77
CA LYS A 176 -7.75 29.60 18.05
C LYS A 176 -9.17 29.29 17.59
N LEU A 177 -9.37 28.08 17.06
CA LEU A 177 -10.67 27.61 16.62
C LEU A 177 -11.72 27.60 17.73
N GLY A 178 -11.32 27.24 18.95
CA GLY A 178 -12.22 27.23 20.10
C GLY A 178 -12.74 28.61 20.50
N ASP A 179 -12.00 29.68 20.18
CA ASP A 179 -12.44 31.04 20.45
C ASP A 179 -13.35 31.57 19.33
N LEU A 180 -13.18 31.10 18.08
CA LEU A 180 -14.10 31.38 16.98
C LEU A 180 -15.53 30.98 17.31
N VAL A 181 -15.74 29.82 17.94
CA VAL A 181 -17.06 29.32 18.36
C VAL A 181 -17.73 30.24 19.39
N LYS A 182 -16.95 30.97 20.20
CA LYS A 182 -17.49 31.93 21.18
C LYS A 182 -17.89 33.25 20.54
N THR A 183 -17.42 33.50 19.32
CA THR A 183 -17.81 34.69 18.55
C THR A 183 -19.12 34.45 17.80
N GLU A 184 -19.76 35.53 17.36
CA GLU A 184 -20.94 35.48 16.47
C GLU A 184 -20.55 35.24 15.00
N TRP A 185 -19.34 34.75 14.70
CA TRP A 185 -18.87 34.57 13.32
C TRP A 185 -19.78 33.62 12.54
N PHE A 186 -20.17 32.49 13.12
CA PHE A 186 -21.00 31.48 12.45
C PHE A 186 -22.42 31.99 12.18
N GLU A 187 -22.98 32.81 13.06
CA GLU A 187 -24.31 33.40 12.88
C GLU A 187 -24.33 34.45 11.76
N ARG A 188 -23.25 35.23 11.63
CA ARG A 188 -23.13 36.29 10.61
C ARG A 188 -22.76 35.76 9.22
N ASN A 189 -21.99 34.69 9.16
CA ASN A 189 -21.52 34.06 7.93
C ASN A 189 -22.29 32.78 7.57
N ALA A 190 -23.45 32.56 8.21
CA ALA A 190 -24.30 31.42 7.91
C ALA A 190 -24.78 31.46 6.46
N LYS A 191 -24.41 30.43 5.68
CA LYS A 191 -24.95 30.20 4.34
C LYS A 191 -26.08 29.19 4.40
N GLU A 192 -27.26 29.59 3.96
CA GLU A 192 -28.40 28.69 3.86
C GLU A 192 -28.12 27.59 2.83
N GLY A 193 -28.17 26.33 3.26
CA GLY A 193 -27.87 25.18 2.39
C GLY A 193 -26.40 24.78 2.31
N ALA A 194 -25.48 25.36 3.11
CA ALA A 194 -24.06 25.00 3.11
C ALA A 194 -23.80 23.49 3.31
N VAL A 195 -24.57 22.86 4.19
CA VAL A 195 -24.50 21.41 4.43
C VAL A 195 -24.91 20.63 3.18
N LYS A 196 -25.95 21.09 2.47
CA LYS A 196 -26.43 20.44 1.25
C LYS A 196 -25.41 20.58 0.11
N GLU A 197 -24.75 21.73 0.02
CA GLU A 197 -23.65 21.99 -0.93
C GLU A 197 -22.47 21.04 -0.69
N LEU A 198 -22.04 20.89 0.57
CA LEU A 198 -20.95 19.97 0.97
C LEU A 198 -21.23 18.50 0.60
N TYR A 199 -22.49 18.08 0.63
CA TYR A 199 -22.91 16.72 0.29
C TYR A 199 -23.39 16.57 -1.16
N SER A 200 -23.52 17.66 -1.92
CA SER A 200 -23.87 17.62 -3.35
C SER A 200 -22.65 17.67 -4.26
N ASP A 201 -21.50 18.06 -3.73
CA ASP A 201 -20.20 17.78 -4.35
C ASP A 201 -19.89 16.28 -4.18
N ASP A 202 -20.61 15.46 -4.95
CA ASP A 202 -20.21 14.10 -5.30
C ASP A 202 -19.03 14.20 -6.31
N ASP A 203 -18.01 13.36 -6.12
CA ASP A 203 -16.92 13.11 -7.08
C ASP A 203 -17.42 12.88 -8.53
#